data_AF-A0A6H2NSZ3-F1
#
_entry.id   AF-A0A6H2NSZ3-F1
#
_cell.length_a   1.000
_cell.length_b   1.000
_cell.length_c   1.000
_cell.angle_alpha   90.00
_cell.angle_beta   90.00
_cell.angle_gamma   90.00
#
_symmetry.space_group_name_H-M   'P 1'
#
loop_
_entity.id
_entity.type
_entity.pdbx_description
1 polymer ?
#
loop_
_entity_poly.entity_id
_entity_poly.type
_entity_poly.pdbx_seq_one_letter_code
_entity_poly.pdbx_strand_id
1 'polypeptide(L)'
;MTLAIALLGVIGLAVLVGPWLYGASPTAIDFGRALQGPSVAHPLGTNDLGQDQLARLLVGGRVSLAVGVAAMAVAISLGLTIGAI
;
A
#
# COMPACT_ATOMS: atom_id res chain seq x y z
N MET A 1 -11.08 10.40 17.07
CA MET A 1 -10.57 9.01 17.15
C MET A 1 -11.26 8.08 16.15
N THR A 2 -12.58 8.10 16.07
CA THR A 2 -13.40 7.32 15.11
C THR A 2 -12.99 7.51 13.65
N LEU A 3 -12.76 8.76 13.20
CA LEU A 3 -12.34 9.04 11.81
C LEU A 3 -10.98 8.39 11.48
N ALA A 4 -10.02 8.43 12.40
CA ALA A 4 -8.69 7.87 12.19
C ALA A 4 -8.75 6.34 12.07
N ILE A 5 -9.53 5.68 12.93
CA ILE A 5 -9.73 4.23 12.90
C ILE A 5 -10.45 3.82 11.61
N ALA A 6 -11.49 4.56 11.21
CA ALA A 6 -12.21 4.29 9.97
C ALA A 6 -11.30 4.41 8.75
N LEU A 7 -10.51 5.49 8.65
CA LEU A 7 -9.58 5.70 7.55
C LEU A 7 -8.51 4.61 7.48
N LEU A 8 -7.89 4.28 8.62
CA LEU A 8 -6.89 3.21 8.70
C LEU A 8 -7.50 1.85 8.32
N GLY A 9 -8.73 1.58 8.76
CA GLY A 9 -9.49 0.40 8.39
C GLY A 9 -9.70 0.31 6.88
N VAL A 10 -10.15 1.39 6.24
CA VAL A 10 -10.35 1.45 4.78
C VAL A 10 -9.05 1.24 4.03
N ILE A 11 -7.96 1.91 4.44
CA ILE A 11 -6.64 1.74 3.81
C ILE A 11 -6.14 0.31 3.97
N GLY A 12 -6.25 -0.26 5.17
CA GLY A 12 -5.87 -1.65 5.43
C GLY A 12 -6.64 -2.62 4.55
N LEU A 13 -7.96 -2.44 4.44
CA LEU A 13 -8.82 -3.28 3.62
C LEU A 13 -8.50 -3.14 2.12
N ALA A 14 -8.30 -1.92 1.65
CA ALA A 14 -7.90 -1.64 0.27
C ALA A 14 -6.56 -2.28 -0.07
N VAL A 15 -5.57 -2.19 0.81
CA VAL A 15 -4.22 -2.76 0.59
C VAL A 15 -4.19 -4.29 0.68
N LEU A 16 -5.01 -4.89 1.55
CA LEU A 16 -5.10 -6.34 1.72
C LEU A 16 -5.90 -7.01 0.59
N VAL A 17 -7.06 -6.44 0.23
CA VAL A 17 -8.01 -7.03 -0.73
C VAL A 17 -7.80 -6.47 -2.14
N GLY A 18 -7.34 -5.23 -2.26
CA GLY A 18 -7.14 -4.54 -3.54
C GLY A 18 -6.25 -5.29 -4.53
N PRO A 19 -5.10 -5.87 -4.15
CA PRO A 19 -4.28 -6.66 -5.07
C PRO A 19 -5.01 -7.88 -5.66
N TRP A 20 -5.88 -8.52 -4.86
CA TRP A 20 -6.68 -9.67 -5.32
C TRP A 20 -7.80 -9.26 -6.28
N LEU A 21 -8.42 -8.10 -6.05
CA LEU A 21 -9.48 -7.55 -6.91
C LEU A 21 -8.93 -6.94 -8.20
N TYR A 22 -7.80 -6.23 -8.10
CA TYR A 22 -7.26 -5.45 -9.21
C TYR A 22 -6.53 -6.33 -10.22
N GLY A 23 -5.89 -7.42 -9.78
CA GLY A 23 -5.32 -8.46 -10.65
C GLY A 23 -4.20 -8.02 -11.62
N ALA A 24 -3.93 -6.72 -11.74
CA ALA A 24 -2.91 -6.17 -12.61
C ALA A 24 -1.51 -6.40 -12.04
N SER A 25 -0.57 -6.79 -12.91
CA SER A 25 0.83 -7.00 -12.54
C SER A 25 1.49 -5.65 -12.20
N PRO A 26 1.91 -5.41 -10.94
CA PRO A 26 2.52 -4.15 -10.52
C PRO A 26 3.90 -3.89 -11.17
N THR A 27 4.50 -4.91 -11.77
CA THR A 27 5.83 -4.88 -12.37
C THR A 27 5.83 -5.08 -13.88
N ALA A 28 4.67 -5.22 -14.51
CA ALA A 28 4.59 -5.30 -15.97
C ALA A 28 5.01 -3.96 -16.60
N ILE A 29 6.07 -4.01 -17.40
CA ILE A 29 6.63 -2.85 -18.11
C ILE A 29 6.02 -2.80 -19.50
N ASP A 30 5.44 -1.66 -19.87
CA ASP A 30 4.89 -1.40 -21.21
C ASP A 30 5.22 0.03 -21.63
N PHE A 31 6.35 0.20 -22.31
CA PHE A 31 6.78 1.52 -22.80
C PHE A 31 5.78 2.15 -23.78
N GLY A 32 4.95 1.35 -24.46
CA GLY A 32 3.89 1.86 -25.34
C GLY A 32 2.76 2.55 -24.57
N ARG A 33 2.67 2.32 -23.26
CA ARG A 33 1.72 2.94 -22.34
C ARG A 33 2.42 3.76 -21.25
N ALA A 34 3.64 4.23 -21.46
CA ALA A 34 4.33 5.10 -20.51
C ALA A 34 3.63 6.46 -20.39
N LEU A 35 3.68 7.07 -19.20
CA LEU A 35 3.18 8.42 -18.91
C LEU A 35 1.70 8.64 -19.29
N GLN A 36 0.88 7.59 -19.22
CA GLN A 36 -0.56 7.72 -19.45
C GLN A 36 -1.24 8.32 -18.23
N GLY A 37 -2.13 9.29 -18.48
CA GLY A 37 -2.97 9.88 -17.45
C GLY A 37 -4.04 8.89 -16.90
N PRO A 38 -4.84 9.34 -15.92
CA PRO A 38 -5.89 8.54 -15.33
C PRO A 38 -6.88 8.03 -16.38
N SER A 39 -7.11 6.72 -16.41
CA SER A 39 -8.04 6.06 -17.32
C SER A 39 -8.81 4.93 -16.62
N VAL A 40 -9.87 4.43 -17.23
CA VAL A 40 -10.65 3.30 -16.66
C VAL A 40 -9.78 2.04 -16.49
N ALA A 41 -8.79 1.85 -17.37
CA ALA A 41 -7.83 0.75 -17.29
C ALA A 41 -6.70 1.02 -16.28
N HIS A 42 -6.32 2.28 -16.07
CA HIS A 42 -5.29 2.71 -15.13
C HIS A 42 -5.81 3.90 -14.31
N PRO A 43 -6.57 3.68 -13.22
CA PRO A 43 -7.26 4.74 -12.49
C PRO A 43 -6.33 5.81 -11.93
N LEU A 44 -5.07 5.44 -11.64
CA LEU A 44 -4.01 6.36 -11.21
C LEU A 44 -2.94 6.61 -12.28
N GLY A 45 -3.19 6.17 -13.52
CA GLY A 45 -2.26 6.29 -14.63
C GLY A 45 -1.07 5.33 -14.54
N THR A 46 -0.11 5.54 -15.43
CA THR A 46 1.12 4.76 -15.54
C THR A 46 2.35 5.64 -15.31
N ASN A 47 3.47 5.05 -14.89
CA ASN A 47 4.76 5.76 -14.81
C ASN A 47 5.49 5.77 -16.16
N ASP A 48 6.72 6.29 -16.14
CA ASP A 48 7.69 6.33 -17.24
C ASP A 48 8.02 4.94 -17.82
N LEU A 49 7.75 3.87 -17.08
CA LEU A 49 7.93 2.48 -17.49
C LEU A 49 6.60 1.84 -17.97
N GLY A 50 5.50 2.59 -17.98
CA GLY A 50 4.17 2.08 -18.31
C GLY A 50 3.53 1.21 -17.24
N GLN A 51 4.09 1.17 -16.03
CA GLN A 51 3.56 0.38 -14.92
C GLN A 51 2.38 1.11 -14.27
N ASP A 52 1.34 0.35 -13.97
CA ASP A 52 0.15 0.82 -13.27
C ASP A 52 0.48 1.32 -11.85
N GLN A 53 0.20 2.59 -11.57
CA GLN A 53 0.48 3.19 -10.27
C GLN A 53 -0.45 2.68 -9.16
N LEU A 54 -1.70 2.36 -9.46
CA LEU A 54 -2.63 1.82 -8.46
C LEU A 54 -2.21 0.43 -8.02
N ALA A 55 -1.84 -0.45 -8.95
CA ALA A 55 -1.30 -1.77 -8.62
C ALA A 55 -0.07 -1.67 -7.72
N ARG A 56 0.85 -0.75 -8.04
CA ARG A 56 2.07 -0.51 -7.26
C ARG A 56 1.78 0.05 -5.88
N LEU A 57 0.82 0.97 -5.77
CA LEU A 57 0.40 1.53 -4.47
C LEU A 57 -0.25 0.47 -3.58
N LEU A 58 -1.11 -0.39 -4.13
CA LEU A 58 -1.78 -1.46 -3.38
C LEU A 58 -0.77 -2.49 -2.87
N VAL A 59 0.19 -2.90 -3.70
CA VAL A 59 1.23 -3.85 -3.29
C VAL A 59 2.26 -3.20 -2.35
N GLY A 60 2.70 -1.98 -2.64
CA GLY A 60 3.63 -1.22 -1.79
C GLY A 60 3.04 -0.92 -0.41
N GLY A 61 1.74 -0.64 -0.35
CA GLY A 61 1.02 -0.42 0.91
C GLY A 61 1.13 -1.60 1.88
N ARG A 62 1.19 -2.85 1.38
CA ARG A 62 1.34 -4.06 2.24
C ARG A 62 2.67 -4.03 2.99
N VAL A 63 3.72 -3.62 2.30
CA VAL A 63 5.06 -3.48 2.88
C VAL A 63 5.06 -2.36 3.93
N SER A 64 4.48 -1.19 3.61
CA SER A 64 4.39 -0.08 4.55
C SER A 64 3.62 -0.45 5.83
N LEU A 65 2.48 -1.15 5.70
CA LEU A 65 1.71 -1.62 6.86
C LEU A 65 2.51 -2.63 7.69
N ALA A 66 3.17 -3.60 7.06
CA ALA A 66 3.98 -4.60 7.75
C ALA A 66 5.13 -3.96 8.54
N VAL A 67 5.83 -2.99 7.94
CA VAL A 67 6.90 -2.24 8.61
C VAL A 67 6.36 -1.43 9.80
N GLY A 68 5.22 -0.75 9.63
CA GLY A 68 4.59 0.01 10.71
C GLY A 68 4.20 -0.86 11.90
N VAL A 69 3.58 -2.01 11.65
CA VAL A 69 3.21 -2.98 12.70
C VAL A 69 4.45 -3.56 13.40
N ALA A 70 5.49 -3.92 12.64
CA ALA A 70 6.73 -4.44 13.19
C ALA A 70 7.44 -3.41 14.09
N ALA A 71 7.53 -2.16 13.65
CA ALA A 71 8.10 -1.06 14.44
C ALA A 71 7.32 -0.84 15.74
N MET A 72 5.98 -0.85 15.68
CA MET A 72 5.13 -0.70 16.86
C MET A 72 5.33 -1.85 17.85
N ALA A 73 5.43 -3.09 17.36
CA ALA A 73 5.66 -4.26 18.20
C ALA A 73 7.01 -4.16 18.93
N VAL A 74 8.07 -3.74 18.25
CA VAL A 74 9.39 -3.53 18.85
C VAL A 74 9.35 -2.41 19.90
N ALA A 75 8.72 -1.28 19.57
CA ALA A 75 8.59 -0.15 20.48
C ALA A 75 7.83 -0.52 21.77
N ILE A 76 6.72 -1.25 21.65
CA ILE A 76 5.93 -1.73 22.80
C ILE A 76 6.77 -2.71 23.63
N SER A 77 7.47 -3.64 22.99
CA SER A 77 8.27 -4.65 23.69
C SER A 77 9.39 -4.00 24.51
N LEU A 78 10.15 -3.08 23.90
CA LEU A 78 11.21 -2.34 24.56
C LEU A 78 10.67 -1.38 25.63
N GLY A 79 9.57 -0.68 25.34
CA GLY A 79 8.94 0.22 26.29
C GLY A 79 8.44 -0.52 27.53
N LEU A 80 7.87 -1.72 27.35
CA LEU A 80 7.41 -2.56 28.45
C LEU A 80 8.57 -3.11 29.27
N THR A 81 9.63 -3.62 28.64
CA THR A 81 10.78 -4.17 29.38
C THR A 81 11.53 -3.11 30.17
N ILE A 82 11.76 -1.94 29.59
CA ILE A 82 12.43 -0.82 30.27
C ILE A 82 11.51 -0.19 31.32
N GLY A 83 10.20 -0.08 31.05
CA GLY A 83 9.26 0.54 32.00
C GLY A 83 8.88 -0.36 33.18
N ALA A 84 9.09 -1.68 33.08
CA ALA A 84 8.75 -2.64 34.13
C ALA A 84 9.85 -2.81 35.20
N ILE A 85 11.07 -2.30 34.95
CA ILE A 85 12.19 -2.25 35.90
C ILE A 85 12.25 -0.90 36.59
#